data_AF-Q6BE04-F1
#
_entry.id   AF-Q6BE04-F1
#
_cell.length_a   1.000
_cell.length_b   1.000
_cell.length_c   1.000
_cell.angle_alpha   90.00
_cell.angle_beta   90.00
_cell.angle_gamma   90.00
#
_symmetry.space_group_name_H-M   'P 1'
#
loop_
_entity.id
_entity.type
_entity.pdbx_description
1 polymer ?
#
loop_
_entity_poly.entity_id
_entity_poly.type
_entity_poly.pdbx_seq_one_letter_code
_entity_poly.pdbx_strand_id
1 'polypeptide(L)'
;MVQTGNGHPLSFEGMAQSAATIDDPEQVQSSVSFCSMVHVPQGFVYVPNGTRKLAYSLSGLSIVKETSQKTITVDNCGPVDVALNLLKVVGSIPYIINAQVQGECGEKYGASSGRDNQIELSHTGHIPVNTVLKFSVANLPDYQITEQNVVISVFDVTPVQEQGNQFLRFTGTLTFQNVPK
;
A
#
# COMPACT_ATOMS: atom_id res chain seq x y z
N MET A 1 48.35 40.02 38.69
CA MET A 1 47.09 39.73 39.40
C MET A 1 45.99 40.48 38.68
N VAL A 2 45.30 39.86 37.71
CA VAL A 2 44.00 39.12 37.85
C VAL A 2 42.85 40.13 38.01
N GLN A 3 42.23 40.52 36.89
CA GLN A 3 40.93 40.07 36.35
C GLN A 3 39.70 40.62 37.09
N THR A 4 38.81 41.29 36.35
CA THR A 4 37.38 40.91 36.22
C THR A 4 36.82 41.56 34.96
N GLY A 5 36.81 40.81 33.86
CA GLY A 5 35.99 41.11 32.67
C GLY A 5 34.71 40.29 32.77
N ASN A 6 33.57 40.96 32.78
CA ASN A 6 32.26 40.31 32.83
C ASN A 6 31.89 39.84 31.41
N GLY A 7 32.28 38.62 31.06
CA GLY A 7 31.86 37.96 29.82
C GLY A 7 30.56 37.19 30.04
N HIS A 8 29.46 37.69 29.50
CA HIS A 8 28.27 36.86 29.26
C HIS A 8 28.60 35.86 28.13
N PRO A 9 28.40 34.55 28.32
CA PRO A 9 28.42 33.63 27.20
C PRO A 9 27.12 33.80 26.41
N LEU A 10 27.21 34.43 25.24
CA LEU A 10 26.19 34.29 24.20
C LEU A 10 26.25 32.85 23.71
N SER A 11 25.28 32.06 24.18
CA SER A 11 25.04 30.69 23.74
C SER A 11 24.65 30.70 22.27
N PHE A 12 25.63 30.57 21.38
CA PHE A 12 25.44 30.01 20.05
C PHE A 12 25.41 28.50 20.24
N GLU A 13 24.25 27.86 20.13
CA GLU A 13 24.10 26.53 19.53
C GLU A 13 22.65 26.05 19.62
N GLY A 14 22.09 25.81 18.45
CA GLY A 14 20.72 25.36 18.25
C GLY A 14 20.41 25.54 16.78
N MET A 15 21.14 24.82 15.92
CA MET A 15 20.83 24.69 14.50
C MET A 15 19.36 24.25 14.38
N ALA A 16 18.49 25.20 14.05
CA ALA A 16 17.15 24.89 13.61
C ALA A 16 17.30 24.05 12.35
N GLN A 17 16.89 22.79 12.43
CA GLN A 17 16.69 21.96 11.26
C GLN A 17 15.69 22.70 10.37
N SER A 18 16.16 23.27 9.25
CA SER A 18 15.30 23.96 8.30
C SER A 18 14.21 23.00 7.81
N ALA A 19 12.96 23.32 8.15
CA ALA A 19 11.80 22.52 7.81
C ALA A 19 11.25 23.00 6.45
N ALA A 20 11.92 22.65 5.35
CA ALA A 20 11.35 22.87 4.03
C ALA A 20 10.19 21.89 3.80
N THR A 21 9.04 22.40 3.33
CA THR A 21 7.88 21.58 2.96
C THR A 21 7.68 21.59 1.45
N ILE A 22 7.35 20.42 0.89
CA ILE A 22 7.05 20.26 -0.55
C ILE A 22 5.54 20.48 -0.75
N ASP A 23 5.19 21.49 -1.56
CA ASP A 23 3.81 21.75 -1.96
C ASP A 23 3.53 21.11 -3.33
N ASP A 24 3.23 19.81 -3.35
CA ASP A 24 3.09 19.02 -4.59
C ASP A 24 1.92 18.01 -4.52
N PRO A 25 1.13 17.82 -5.60
CA PRO A 25 0.12 16.77 -5.68
C PRO A 25 0.71 15.34 -5.65
N GLU A 26 1.94 15.12 -6.16
CA GLU A 26 2.62 13.83 -6.04
C GLU A 26 3.27 13.69 -4.67
N GLN A 27 2.53 13.22 -3.68
CA GLN A 27 3.09 12.91 -2.38
C GLN A 27 3.79 11.55 -2.37
N VAL A 28 4.78 11.40 -1.48
CA VAL A 28 5.35 10.09 -1.19
C VAL A 28 4.24 9.20 -0.66
N GLN A 29 3.92 8.16 -1.43
CA GLN A 29 2.91 7.18 -1.08
C GLN A 29 3.51 5.80 -1.26
N SER A 30 3.57 5.03 -0.17
CA SER A 30 4.10 3.68 -0.20
C SER A 30 3.00 2.62 -0.25
N SER A 31 1.72 3.01 -0.22
CA SER A 31 0.60 2.09 -0.08
C SER A 31 -0.41 2.23 -1.21
N VAL A 32 -0.93 1.12 -1.70
CA VAL A 32 -1.99 1.06 -2.71
C VAL A 32 -3.10 0.15 -2.21
N SER A 33 -4.32 0.67 -2.16
CA SER A 33 -5.50 -0.11 -1.78
C SER A 33 -6.17 -0.73 -2.99
N PHE A 34 -6.76 -1.90 -2.80
CA PHE A 34 -7.56 -2.60 -3.79
C PHE A 34 -8.91 -3.00 -3.20
N CYS A 35 -9.92 -3.04 -4.07
CA CYS A 35 -11.28 -3.45 -3.74
C CYS A 35 -11.86 -4.22 -4.92
N SER A 36 -12.43 -5.39 -4.66
CA SER A 36 -13.13 -6.19 -5.67
C SER A 36 -14.40 -6.79 -5.09
N MET A 37 -15.40 -6.99 -5.94
CA MET A 37 -16.67 -7.61 -5.58
C MET A 37 -16.91 -8.83 -6.43
N VAL A 38 -17.36 -9.90 -5.78
CA VAL A 38 -17.63 -11.18 -6.43
C VAL A 38 -19.04 -11.60 -6.07
N HIS A 39 -19.83 -11.95 -7.08
CA HIS A 39 -21.18 -12.44 -6.88
C HIS A 39 -21.16 -13.80 -6.17
N VAL A 40 -21.93 -13.94 -5.09
CA VAL A 40 -22.15 -15.21 -4.42
C VAL A 40 -23.24 -15.96 -5.20
N PRO A 41 -22.98 -17.16 -5.73
CA PRO A 41 -23.98 -17.92 -6.44
C PRO A 41 -25.24 -18.15 -5.59
N GLN A 42 -26.41 -18.15 -6.23
CA GLN A 42 -27.67 -18.43 -5.54
C GLN A 42 -27.62 -19.83 -4.87
N GLY A 43 -28.16 -19.92 -3.66
CA GLY A 43 -28.12 -21.15 -2.86
C GLY A 43 -26.81 -21.33 -2.08
N PHE A 44 -25.94 -20.32 -2.04
CA PHE A 44 -24.73 -20.31 -1.21
C PHE A 44 -24.71 -19.10 -0.27
N VAL A 45 -24.09 -19.29 0.90
CA VAL A 45 -23.83 -18.26 1.90
C VAL A 45 -22.35 -18.16 2.22
N TYR A 46 -21.89 -16.97 2.56
CA TYR A 46 -20.53 -16.75 3.03
C TYR A 46 -20.25 -17.52 4.31
N VAL A 47 -19.06 -18.10 4.44
CA VAL A 47 -18.58 -18.72 5.69
C VAL A 47 -17.61 -17.77 6.40
N PRO A 48 -18.04 -17.07 7.46
CA PRO A 48 -17.13 -16.25 8.25
C PRO A 48 -16.02 -17.12 8.83
N ASN A 49 -14.78 -16.60 8.84
CA ASN A 49 -13.59 -17.33 9.29
C ASN A 49 -13.22 -18.58 8.47
N GLY A 50 -13.81 -18.76 7.30
CA GLY A 50 -13.32 -19.70 6.30
C GLY A 50 -11.89 -19.35 5.84
N THR A 51 -11.23 -20.29 5.17
CA THR A 51 -9.90 -20.04 4.60
C THR A 51 -9.98 -18.94 3.56
N ARG A 52 -9.10 -17.95 3.70
CA ARG A 52 -8.94 -16.84 2.75
C ARG A 52 -7.52 -16.90 2.21
N LYS A 53 -7.38 -16.82 0.90
CA LYS A 53 -6.07 -16.87 0.23
C LYS A 53 -5.98 -15.71 -0.73
N LEU A 54 -4.77 -15.16 -0.83
CA LEU A 54 -4.40 -14.14 -1.79
C LEU A 54 -3.07 -14.56 -2.40
N ALA A 55 -3.05 -14.75 -3.71
CA ALA A 55 -1.85 -14.94 -4.50
C ALA A 55 -1.68 -13.73 -5.42
N TYR A 56 -0.46 -13.26 -5.62
CA TYR A 56 -0.16 -12.10 -6.45
C TYR A 56 1.20 -12.27 -7.13
N SER A 57 1.43 -11.51 -8.20
CA SER A 57 2.73 -11.45 -8.88
C SER A 57 3.23 -10.02 -9.00
N LEU A 58 4.52 -9.83 -8.74
CA LEU A 58 5.20 -8.54 -8.91
C LEU A 58 5.80 -8.37 -10.32
N SER A 59 5.66 -9.38 -11.20
CA SER A 59 6.25 -9.38 -12.55
C SER A 59 5.75 -8.24 -13.45
N GLY A 60 4.58 -7.66 -13.14
CA GLY A 60 4.01 -6.53 -13.87
C GLY A 60 4.44 -5.16 -13.34
N LEU A 61 5.37 -5.11 -12.39
CA LEU A 61 5.89 -3.86 -11.82
C LEU A 61 7.21 -3.46 -12.47
N SER A 62 7.44 -2.15 -12.54
CA SER A 62 8.69 -1.55 -12.99
C SER A 62 9.11 -0.41 -12.05
N ILE A 63 10.42 -0.30 -11.85
CA ILE A 63 11.02 0.83 -11.15
C ILE A 63 11.40 1.90 -12.18
N VAL A 64 10.94 3.11 -11.94
CA VAL A 64 11.25 4.28 -12.76
C VAL A 64 12.01 5.28 -11.91
N LYS A 65 13.12 5.78 -12.47
CA LYS A 65 13.86 6.92 -11.93
C LYS A 65 13.67 8.08 -12.89
N GLU A 66 13.16 9.21 -12.40
CA GLU A 66 12.95 10.41 -13.20
C GLU A 66 13.36 11.67 -12.43
N THR A 67 13.59 12.77 -13.13
CA THR A 67 13.85 14.08 -12.50
C THR A 67 12.65 14.97 -12.72
N SER A 68 12.13 15.57 -11.65
CA SER A 68 11.02 16.54 -11.70
C SER A 68 11.40 17.82 -10.98
N GLN A 69 10.95 18.95 -11.50
CA GLN A 69 10.95 20.22 -10.76
C GLN A 69 9.82 20.19 -9.74
N LYS A 70 10.12 20.57 -8.49
CA LYS A 70 9.15 20.69 -7.40
C LYS A 70 9.40 22.00 -6.66
N THR A 71 8.32 22.70 -6.31
CA THR A 71 8.41 23.92 -5.51
C THR A 71 8.41 23.54 -4.03
N ILE A 72 9.41 24.01 -3.30
CA ILE A 72 9.50 23.87 -1.85
C ILE A 72 9.41 25.25 -1.21
N THR A 73 8.76 25.34 -0.06
CA THR A 73 8.73 26.57 0.73
C THR A 73 9.85 26.50 1.77
N VAL A 74 10.79 27.46 1.70
CA VAL A 74 11.90 27.57 2.64
C VAL A 74 11.64 28.72 3.61
N ASP A 75 11.76 28.44 4.90
CA ASP A 75 11.64 29.45 5.96
C ASP A 75 12.54 30.66 5.67
N ASN A 76 11.96 31.86 5.68
CA ASN A 76 12.63 33.14 5.41
C ASN A 76 13.16 33.34 3.98
N CYS A 77 12.88 32.43 3.03
CA CYS A 77 13.26 32.57 1.61
C CYS A 77 12.07 32.48 0.65
N GLY A 78 10.93 31.93 1.10
CA GLY A 78 9.74 31.77 0.26
C GLY A 78 9.81 30.53 -0.66
N PRO A 79 8.95 30.45 -1.68
CA PRO A 79 8.91 29.32 -2.60
C PRO A 79 10.14 29.28 -3.52
N VAL A 80 10.76 28.12 -3.64
CA VAL A 80 11.94 27.86 -4.47
C VAL A 80 11.72 26.59 -5.28
N ASP A 81 12.00 26.65 -6.59
CA ASP A 81 11.96 25.48 -7.46
C ASP A 81 13.24 24.67 -7.35
N VAL A 82 13.09 23.36 -7.11
CA VAL A 82 14.20 22.43 -6.93
C VAL A 82 13.99 21.23 -7.85
N ALA A 83 15.05 20.85 -8.57
CA ALA A 83 15.09 19.60 -9.31
C ALA A 83 15.30 18.44 -8.33
N LEU A 84 14.33 17.54 -8.23
CA LEU A 84 14.39 16.33 -7.42
C LEU A 84 14.38 15.09 -8.30
N ASN A 85 15.14 14.09 -7.88
CA ASN A 85 15.08 12.74 -8.43
C ASN A 85 13.99 11.94 -7.70
N LEU A 86 13.12 11.31 -8.48
CA LEU A 86 11.97 10.53 -8.03
C LEU A 86 12.25 9.04 -8.23
N LEU A 87 11.95 8.23 -7.22
CA LEU A 87 11.89 6.78 -7.33
C LEU A 87 10.41 6.37 -7.37
N LYS A 88 9.96 5.84 -8.50
CA LYS A 88 8.56 5.44 -8.72
C LYS A 88 8.42 3.95 -8.94
N VAL A 89 7.30 3.42 -8.50
CA VAL A 89 6.79 2.11 -8.93
C VAL A 89 5.63 2.35 -9.86
N VAL A 90 5.70 1.75 -11.04
CA VAL A 90 4.63 1.81 -12.04
C VAL A 90 4.31 0.41 -12.54
N GLY A 91 3.06 0.19 -12.94
CA GLY A 91 2.62 -1.04 -13.57
C GLY A 91 1.35 -1.61 -12.95
N SER A 92 1.24 -2.93 -12.93
CA SER A 92 0.07 -3.62 -12.39
C SER A 92 0.44 -4.92 -11.68
N ILE A 93 -0.19 -5.17 -10.54
CA ILE A 93 -0.05 -6.40 -9.76
C ILE A 93 -1.28 -7.28 -10.05
N PRO A 94 -1.17 -8.33 -10.88
CA PRO A 94 -2.23 -9.32 -11.01
C PRO A 94 -2.34 -10.12 -9.71
N TYR A 95 -3.57 -10.43 -9.31
CA TYR A 95 -3.85 -11.22 -8.12
C TYR A 95 -5.01 -12.19 -8.31
N ILE A 96 -5.03 -13.22 -7.47
CA ILE A 96 -6.14 -14.16 -7.30
C ILE A 96 -6.50 -14.20 -5.81
N ILE A 97 -7.78 -14.04 -5.50
CA ILE A 97 -8.32 -14.10 -4.14
C ILE A 97 -9.43 -15.14 -4.04
N ASN A 98 -9.46 -15.83 -2.90
CA ASN A 98 -10.46 -16.86 -2.64
C ASN A 98 -11.16 -16.62 -1.30
N ALA A 99 -12.46 -16.91 -1.25
CA ALA A 99 -13.23 -17.04 -0.02
C ALA A 99 -14.09 -18.30 -0.06
N GLN A 100 -14.36 -18.88 1.12
CA GLN A 100 -15.25 -20.03 1.23
C GLN A 100 -16.71 -19.60 1.29
N VAL A 101 -17.53 -20.32 0.53
CA VAL A 101 -18.99 -20.25 0.60
C VAL A 101 -19.55 -21.65 0.81
N GLN A 102 -20.72 -21.73 1.43
CA GLN A 102 -21.39 -22.98 1.78
C GLN A 102 -22.79 -23.01 1.19
N GLY A 103 -23.17 -24.15 0.60
CA GLY A 103 -24.52 -24.35 0.09
C GLY A 103 -25.56 -24.28 1.23
N GLU A 104 -26.62 -23.52 1.04
CA GLU A 104 -27.74 -23.37 1.98
C GLU A 104 -28.50 -24.69 2.18
N CYS A 105 -28.55 -25.53 1.15
CA CYS A 105 -29.23 -26.81 1.12
C CYS A 105 -28.24 -27.91 0.69
N GLY A 106 -28.12 -28.98 1.50
CA GLY A 106 -27.35 -30.16 1.15
C GLY A 106 -27.56 -31.26 2.20
N GLU A 107 -28.24 -32.35 1.82
CA GLU A 107 -28.29 -33.54 2.65
C GLU A 107 -26.90 -34.20 2.66
N LYS A 108 -26.40 -34.54 3.86
CA LYS A 108 -25.17 -35.33 3.99
C LYS A 108 -25.48 -36.77 3.58
N TYR A 109 -25.31 -37.11 2.30
CA TYR A 109 -25.34 -38.50 1.87
C TYR A 109 -24.03 -39.18 2.22
N GLY A 110 -24.00 -39.93 3.32
CA GLY A 110 -22.88 -40.81 3.71
C GLY A 110 -22.48 -40.74 5.18
N ALA A 111 -21.60 -41.66 5.60
CA ALA A 111 -21.05 -41.74 6.96
C ALA A 111 -19.87 -40.77 7.21
N SER A 112 -19.73 -39.71 6.40
CA SER A 112 -18.74 -38.65 6.60
C SER A 112 -19.35 -37.54 7.46
N SER A 113 -18.88 -37.39 8.69
CA SER A 113 -19.20 -36.26 9.57
C SER A 113 -18.52 -34.94 9.13
N GLY A 114 -18.36 -34.71 7.82
CA GLY A 114 -17.50 -33.68 7.20
C GLY A 114 -18.22 -32.51 6.49
N ARG A 115 -17.41 -31.58 5.95
CA ARG A 115 -17.74 -30.26 5.33
C ARG A 115 -18.17 -30.39 3.85
N ASP A 116 -19.09 -31.30 3.54
CA ASP A 116 -19.29 -31.79 2.16
C ASP A 116 -20.04 -30.82 1.21
N ASN A 117 -20.32 -29.57 1.64
CA ASN A 117 -21.06 -28.57 0.87
C ASN A 117 -20.36 -27.19 0.80
N GLN A 118 -19.04 -27.14 0.93
CA GLN A 118 -18.26 -25.90 0.81
C GLN A 118 -17.49 -25.84 -0.51
N ILE A 119 -17.47 -24.65 -1.14
CA ILE A 119 -16.66 -24.37 -2.33
C ILE A 119 -15.80 -23.11 -2.11
N GLU A 120 -14.69 -23.00 -2.83
CA GLU A 120 -13.89 -21.76 -2.88
C GLU A 120 -14.38 -20.88 -4.04
N LEU A 121 -14.94 -19.73 -3.71
CA LEU A 121 -15.27 -18.68 -4.67
C LEU A 121 -14.01 -17.84 -4.93
N SER A 122 -13.55 -17.83 -6.19
CA SER A 122 -12.29 -17.19 -6.58
C SER A 122 -12.54 -15.99 -7.50
N HIS A 123 -11.68 -14.98 -7.40
CA HIS A 123 -11.67 -13.83 -8.31
C HIS A 123 -10.25 -13.44 -8.69
N THR A 124 -10.08 -13.09 -9.95
CA THR A 124 -8.83 -12.57 -10.50
C THR A 124 -8.97 -11.08 -10.77
N GLY A 125 -8.00 -10.29 -10.31
CA GLY A 125 -8.01 -8.85 -10.50
C GLY A 125 -6.62 -8.29 -10.71
N HIS A 126 -6.59 -6.97 -10.87
CA HIS A 126 -5.36 -6.20 -11.11
C HIS A 126 -5.34 -4.99 -10.18
N ILE A 127 -4.22 -4.78 -9.47
CA ILE A 127 -3.98 -3.56 -8.69
C ILE A 127 -3.12 -2.63 -9.57
N PRO A 128 -3.66 -1.51 -10.07
CA PRO A 128 -2.85 -0.52 -10.78
C PRO A 128 -1.92 0.18 -9.79
N VAL A 129 -0.65 0.32 -10.17
CA VAL A 129 0.37 0.97 -9.35
C VAL A 129 0.98 2.12 -10.14
N ASN A 130 0.93 3.31 -9.56
CA ASN A 130 1.66 4.49 -10.01
C ASN A 130 1.93 5.35 -8.77
N THR A 131 3.06 5.10 -8.10
CA THR A 131 3.32 5.70 -6.80
C THR A 131 4.76 6.13 -6.65
N VAL A 132 4.96 7.30 -6.03
CA VAL A 132 6.30 7.84 -5.71
C VAL A 132 6.73 7.32 -4.35
N LEU A 133 7.81 6.56 -4.32
CA LEU A 133 8.37 6.01 -3.08
C LEU A 133 9.34 6.97 -2.40
N LYS A 134 10.00 7.84 -3.16
CA LYS A 134 11.05 8.71 -2.63
C LYS A 134 11.32 9.91 -3.53
N PHE A 135 11.60 11.03 -2.89
CA PHE A 135 12.29 12.19 -3.46
C PHE A 135 13.74 12.28 -2.97
N SER A 136 14.66 12.71 -3.82
CA SER A 136 16.04 12.97 -3.42
C SER A 136 16.66 14.09 -4.24
N VAL A 137 17.46 14.95 -3.61
CA VAL A 137 18.36 15.88 -4.30
C VAL A 137 19.60 15.16 -4.85
N ALA A 138 19.91 13.97 -4.33
CA ALA A 138 21.03 13.15 -4.76
C ALA A 138 20.59 12.11 -5.81
N ASN A 139 21.56 11.46 -6.45
CA ASN A 139 21.30 10.35 -7.34
C ASN A 139 20.69 9.17 -6.58
N LEU A 140 19.72 8.50 -7.20
CA LEU A 140 19.03 7.36 -6.61
C LEU A 140 19.80 6.07 -6.86
N PRO A 141 20.02 5.23 -5.83
CA PRO A 141 20.69 3.93 -5.99
C PRO A 141 19.84 3.00 -6.86
N ASP A 142 20.46 1.96 -7.42
CA ASP A 142 19.72 0.90 -8.08
C ASP A 142 18.82 0.18 -7.08
N TYR A 143 17.57 0.00 -7.47
CA TYR A 143 16.52 -0.54 -6.63
C TYR A 143 15.70 -1.53 -7.45
N GLN A 144 15.47 -2.70 -6.86
CA GLN A 144 14.61 -3.73 -7.41
C GLN A 144 13.55 -4.04 -6.37
N ILE A 145 12.32 -4.28 -6.85
CA ILE A 145 11.23 -4.75 -5.99
C ILE A 145 11.28 -6.26 -5.97
N THR A 146 11.37 -6.79 -4.77
CA THR A 146 11.24 -8.21 -4.47
C THR A 146 10.03 -8.43 -3.55
N GLU A 147 9.67 -9.68 -3.32
CA GLU A 147 8.57 -10.04 -2.40
C GLU A 147 8.82 -9.52 -0.98
N GLN A 148 10.08 -9.41 -0.56
CA GLN A 148 10.46 -8.88 0.75
C GLN A 148 10.22 -7.36 0.87
N ASN A 149 10.06 -6.66 -0.26
CA ASN A 149 9.73 -5.24 -0.30
C ASN A 149 8.22 -4.98 -0.26
N VAL A 150 7.38 -6.03 -0.24
CA VAL A 150 5.93 -5.89 -0.32
C VAL A 150 5.28 -6.55 0.88
N VAL A 151 4.45 -5.79 1.58
CA VAL A 151 3.59 -6.30 2.66
C VAL A 151 2.16 -6.09 2.26
N ILE A 152 1.37 -7.15 2.33
CA ILE A 152 -0.08 -7.04 2.23
C ILE A 152 -0.64 -6.92 3.63
N SER A 153 -1.25 -5.77 3.88
CA SER A 153 -1.96 -5.44 5.12
C SER A 153 -3.47 -5.40 4.86
N VAL A 154 -4.24 -5.56 5.94
CA VAL A 154 -5.72 -5.44 5.96
C VAL A 154 -6.35 -6.26 4.83
N PHE A 155 -6.37 -7.60 4.92
CA PHE A 155 -7.09 -8.42 3.93
C PHE A 155 -8.44 -8.88 4.48
N ASP A 156 -9.47 -8.13 4.12
CA ASP A 156 -10.83 -8.32 4.64
C ASP A 156 -11.80 -8.77 3.56
N VAL A 157 -12.79 -9.56 4.01
CA VAL A 157 -13.88 -10.07 3.19
C VAL A 157 -15.17 -9.76 3.91
N THR A 158 -16.00 -8.93 3.28
CA THR A 158 -17.27 -8.47 3.84
C THR A 158 -18.41 -8.88 2.92
N PRO A 159 -19.46 -9.56 3.43
CA PRO A 159 -20.65 -9.79 2.65
C PRO A 159 -21.40 -8.47 2.42
N VAL A 160 -21.88 -8.25 1.20
CA VAL A 160 -22.61 -7.05 0.77
C VAL A 160 -23.88 -7.50 0.04
N GLN A 161 -25.01 -6.87 0.32
CA GLN A 161 -26.24 -7.06 -0.46
C GLN A 161 -26.51 -5.84 -1.32
N GLU A 162 -26.72 -6.05 -2.62
CA GLU A 162 -27.03 -4.98 -3.57
C GLU A 162 -28.10 -5.47 -4.55
N GLN A 163 -29.21 -4.74 -4.66
CA GLN A 163 -30.33 -5.06 -5.56
C GLN A 163 -30.88 -6.49 -5.43
N GLY A 164 -30.85 -7.05 -4.21
CA GLY A 164 -31.32 -8.42 -3.93
C GLY A 164 -30.29 -9.52 -4.22
N ASN A 165 -29.11 -9.16 -4.73
CA ASN A 165 -27.99 -10.09 -4.95
C ASN A 165 -27.01 -10.06 -3.77
N GLN A 166 -26.35 -11.19 -3.51
CA GLN A 166 -25.31 -11.30 -2.50
C GLN A 166 -23.93 -11.23 -3.16
N PHE A 167 -23.04 -10.43 -2.57
CA PHE A 167 -21.66 -10.26 -3.00
C PHE A 167 -20.70 -10.46 -1.84
N LEU A 168 -19.49 -10.88 -2.16
CA LEU A 168 -18.33 -10.74 -1.27
C LEU A 168 -17.51 -9.56 -1.78
N ARG A 169 -17.31 -8.58 -0.90
CA ARG A 169 -16.37 -7.49 -1.12
C ARG A 169 -15.05 -7.82 -0.44
N PHE A 170 -14.01 -7.94 -1.24
CA PHE A 170 -12.64 -8.12 -0.80
C PHE A 170 -11.94 -6.76 -0.83
N THR A 171 -11.26 -6.44 0.27
CA THR A 171 -10.48 -5.21 0.37
C THR A 171 -9.11 -5.52 0.92
N GLY A 172 -8.11 -4.78 0.44
CA GLY A 172 -6.87 -4.67 1.20
C GLY A 172 -5.88 -3.65 0.70
N THR A 173 -4.75 -3.59 1.40
CA THR A 173 -3.73 -2.57 1.17
C THR A 173 -2.37 -3.21 1.02
N LEU A 174 -1.75 -2.96 -0.13
CA LEU A 174 -0.39 -3.36 -0.42
C LEU A 174 0.55 -2.21 -0.08
N THR A 175 1.61 -2.47 0.68
CA THR A 175 2.59 -1.48 1.10
C THR A 175 4.00 -1.87 0.63
N PHE A 176 4.68 -0.93 -0.03
CA PHE A 176 6.08 -0.99 -0.39
C PHE A 176 6.95 -0.59 0.80
N GLN A 177 7.91 -1.43 1.16
CA GLN A 177 8.81 -1.24 2.30
C GLN A 177 10.29 -1.44 1.90
N ASN A 178 11.19 -1.10 2.83
CA ASN A 178 12.64 -1.16 2.62
C ASN A 178 13.11 -0.30 1.43
N VAL A 179 12.46 0.85 1.23
CA VAL A 179 12.86 1.85 0.23
C VAL A 179 14.25 2.39 0.62
N PRO A 180 15.21 2.51 -0.32
CA PRO A 180 16.56 2.96 -0.01
C PRO A 180 16.58 4.34 0.67
N LYS A 181 17.38 4.47 1.74
CA LYS A 181 17.61 5.75 2.44
C LYS A 181 18.30 6.78 1.57
#